data_AF-G2GMZ0-F1
#
_entry.id   AF-G2GMZ0-F1
#
_cell.length_a   1.000
_cell.length_b   1.000
_cell.length_c   1.000
_cell.angle_alpha   90.00
_cell.angle_beta   90.00
_cell.angle_gamma   90.00
#
_symmetry.space_group_name_H-M   'P 1'
#
loop_
_entity.id
_entity.type
_entity.pdbx_description
1 polymer ?
#
loop_
_entity_poly.entity_id
_entity_poly.type
_entity_poly.pdbx_seq_one_letter_code
_entity_poly.pdbx_strand_id
1 'polypeptide(L)'
;MTTLIAVLGTLLGTAMAYLLQQRGARTERVAVRSEDRRRERLTAVTDLVSALAAHRRAMRVREDLRLAGDQDGYAAARAESHATRAAITAPLMLVTVLAPDLADAASGAASATYALRGAADAAALTALRRAAIAATDRLVTAASASPLT
;
A
#
# COMPACT_ATOMS: atom_id res chain seq x y z
N MET A 1 0.52 -7.21 67.53
CA MET A 1 0.20 -6.14 66.54
C MET A 1 1.07 -6.19 65.26
N THR A 2 2.00 -7.13 65.11
CA THR A 2 2.91 -7.25 63.96
C THR A 2 2.31 -7.92 62.71
N THR A 3 1.37 -8.85 62.88
CA THR A 3 0.71 -9.59 61.78
C THR A 3 -0.13 -8.70 60.87
N LEU A 4 -0.80 -7.68 61.42
CA LEU A 4 -1.69 -6.79 60.67
C LEU A 4 -0.91 -5.85 59.74
N ILE A 5 0.27 -5.41 60.17
CA ILE A 5 1.19 -4.58 59.37
C ILE A 5 1.75 -5.38 58.19
N ALA A 6 2.07 -6.66 58.40
CA ALA A 6 2.57 -7.55 57.35
C ALA A 6 1.52 -7.79 56.24
N VAL A 7 0.25 -8.03 56.62
CA VAL A 7 -0.85 -8.23 55.65
C VAL A 7 -1.11 -6.97 54.83
N LEU A 8 -1.10 -5.80 55.47
CA LEU A 8 -1.23 -4.51 54.78
C LEU A 8 -0.09 -4.27 53.78
N GLY A 9 1.15 -4.58 54.16
CA GLY A 9 2.32 -4.46 53.27
C GLY A 9 2.20 -5.35 52.03
N THR A 10 1.73 -6.58 52.18
CA THR A 10 1.55 -7.51 51.05
C THR A 10 0.40 -7.06 50.13
N LEU A 11 -0.74 -6.63 50.69
CA LEU A 11 -1.87 -6.13 49.89
C LEU A 11 -1.51 -4.86 49.11
N LEU A 12 -0.74 -3.96 49.73
CA LEU A 12 -0.27 -2.74 49.06
C LEU A 12 0.74 -3.08 47.95
N GLY A 13 1.64 -4.04 48.19
CA GLY A 13 2.61 -4.53 47.22
C GLY A 13 1.95 -5.19 46.00
N THR A 14 0.95 -6.05 46.21
CA THR A 14 0.22 -6.71 45.11
C THR A 14 -0.63 -5.74 44.31
N ALA A 15 -1.30 -4.78 44.97
CA ALA A 15 -2.06 -3.73 44.29
C ALA A 15 -1.16 -2.84 43.42
N MET A 16 0.02 -2.44 43.93
CA MET A 16 0.98 -1.65 43.17
C MET A 16 1.56 -2.41 41.97
N ALA A 17 1.93 -3.67 42.16
CA ALA A 17 2.40 -4.54 41.07
C ALA A 17 1.33 -4.72 39.99
N TYR A 18 0.08 -4.93 40.39
CA TYR A 18 -1.05 -5.08 39.46
C TYR A 18 -1.26 -3.80 38.62
N LEU A 19 -1.20 -2.61 39.23
CA LEU A 19 -1.34 -1.35 38.51
C LEU A 19 -0.20 -1.10 37.50
N LEU A 20 1.03 -1.45 37.87
CA LEU A 20 2.19 -1.36 36.97
C LEU A 20 2.08 -2.35 35.82
N GLN A 21 1.69 -3.60 36.09
CA GLN A 21 1.43 -4.62 35.06
C GLN A 21 0.31 -4.20 34.11
N GLN A 22 -0.79 -3.64 34.64
CA GLN A 22 -1.92 -3.20 33.84
C GLN A 22 -1.56 -2.01 32.95
N ARG A 23 -0.70 -1.09 33.42
CA ARG A 23 -0.15 -0.01 32.60
C ARG A 23 0.79 -0.54 31.53
N GLY A 24 1.75 -1.39 31.88
CA GLY A 24 2.68 -2.02 30.93
C GLY A 24 1.95 -2.77 29.82
N ALA A 25 0.97 -3.61 30.17
CA ALA A 25 0.16 -4.34 29.21
C ALA A 25 -0.66 -3.42 28.28
N ARG A 26 -1.08 -2.25 28.74
CA ARG A 26 -1.78 -1.26 27.88
C ARG A 26 -0.79 -0.60 26.91
N THR A 27 0.38 -0.18 27.38
CA THR A 27 1.39 0.47 26.53
C THR A 27 1.90 -0.47 25.45
N GLU A 28 2.17 -1.73 25.80
CA GLU A 28 2.58 -2.77 24.87
C GLU A 28 1.50 -3.06 23.82
N ARG A 29 0.24 -3.19 24.23
CA ARG A 29 -0.90 -3.38 23.29
C ARG A 29 -1.13 -2.19 22.36
N VAL A 30 -0.75 -0.97 22.75
CA VAL A 30 -0.85 0.21 21.88
C VAL A 30 0.30 0.21 20.88
N ALA A 31 1.52 -0.09 21.33
CA ALA A 31 2.70 -0.20 20.48
C ALA A 31 2.52 -1.27 19.40
N VAL A 32 2.15 -2.50 19.78
CA VAL A 32 1.88 -3.61 18.84
C VAL A 32 0.84 -3.20 17.78
N ARG A 33 -0.28 -2.62 18.21
CA ARG A 33 -1.33 -2.17 17.28
C ARG A 33 -0.88 -1.06 16.33
N SER A 34 0.08 -0.21 16.74
CA SER A 34 0.64 0.81 15.86
C SER A 34 1.61 0.22 14.84
N GLU A 35 2.40 -0.77 15.24
CA GLU A 35 3.31 -1.49 14.35
C GLU A 35 2.56 -2.33 13.31
N ASP A 36 1.49 -3.01 13.72
CA ASP A 36 0.61 -3.77 12.82
C ASP A 36 0.00 -2.86 11.76
N ARG A 37 -0.59 -1.72 12.17
CA ARG A 37 -1.14 -0.72 11.24
C ARG A 37 -0.09 -0.18 10.27
N ARG A 38 1.10 0.12 10.77
CA ARG A 38 2.23 0.57 9.94
C ARG A 38 2.60 -0.48 8.90
N ARG A 39 2.66 -1.76 9.30
CA ARG A 39 2.99 -2.87 8.41
C ARG A 39 1.91 -3.12 7.35
N GLU A 40 0.64 -3.04 7.74
CA GLU A 40 -0.50 -3.15 6.83
C GLU A 40 -0.48 -2.02 5.78
N ARG A 41 -0.26 -0.77 6.20
CA ARG A 41 -0.10 0.38 5.31
C ARG A 41 1.04 0.16 4.31
N LEU A 42 2.21 -0.26 4.78
CA LEU A 42 3.38 -0.51 3.92
C LEU A 42 3.14 -1.64 2.93
N THR A 43 2.50 -2.73 3.38
CA THR A 43 2.13 -3.87 2.53
C THR A 43 1.19 -3.41 1.42
N ALA A 44 0.12 -2.68 1.77
CA ALA A 44 -0.86 -2.21 0.80
C ALA A 44 -0.23 -1.29 -0.27
N VAL A 45 0.65 -0.36 0.12
CA VAL A 45 1.38 0.50 -0.82
C VAL A 45 2.30 -0.31 -1.73
N THR A 46 3.02 -1.29 -1.16
CA THR A 46 3.95 -2.15 -1.92
C THR A 46 3.20 -3.01 -2.95
N ASP A 47 2.07 -3.59 -2.55
CA ASP A 47 1.22 -4.39 -3.42
C ASP A 47 0.65 -3.54 -4.56
N LEU A 48 0.22 -2.30 -4.25
CA LEU A 48 -0.28 -1.37 -5.27
C LEU A 48 0.82 -1.00 -6.26
N VAL A 49 1.99 -0.58 -5.78
CA VAL A 49 3.13 -0.21 -6.64
C VAL A 49 3.54 -1.38 -7.54
N SER A 50 3.55 -2.60 -7.00
CA SER A 50 3.86 -3.82 -7.76
C SER A 50 2.82 -4.10 -8.84
N ALA A 51 1.52 -4.01 -8.50
CA ALA A 51 0.43 -4.19 -9.45
C ALA A 51 0.45 -3.15 -10.58
N LEU A 52 0.74 -1.88 -10.25
CA LEU A 52 0.90 -0.80 -11.23
C LEU A 52 2.09 -1.06 -12.17
N ALA A 53 3.23 -1.51 -11.65
CA ALA A 53 4.40 -1.86 -12.45
C ALA A 53 4.12 -3.03 -13.40
N ALA A 54 3.44 -4.07 -12.91
CA ALA A 54 3.00 -5.22 -13.72
C ALA A 54 2.05 -4.78 -14.84
N HIS A 55 1.03 -3.99 -14.52
CA HIS A 55 0.08 -3.50 -15.52
C HIS A 55 0.75 -2.58 -16.56
N ARG A 56 1.66 -1.69 -16.13
CA ARG A 56 2.45 -0.84 -17.05
C ARG A 56 3.30 -1.67 -18.02
N ARG A 57 3.89 -2.77 -17.56
CA ARG A 57 4.63 -3.70 -18.41
C ARG A 57 3.69 -4.38 -19.42
N ALA A 58 2.58 -4.93 -18.96
CA ALA A 58 1.58 -5.57 -19.84
C ALA A 58 1.04 -4.58 -20.89
N MET A 59 0.74 -3.34 -20.49
CA MET A 59 0.28 -2.29 -21.39
C MET A 59 1.33 -1.91 -22.44
N ARG A 60 2.61 -1.88 -22.11
CA ARG A 60 3.67 -1.64 -23.11
C ARG A 60 3.68 -2.73 -24.18
N VAL A 61 3.71 -3.99 -23.77
CA VAL A 61 3.71 -5.13 -24.71
C VAL A 61 2.47 -5.06 -25.61
N ARG A 62 1.31 -4.85 -25.00
CA ARG A 62 0.04 -4.72 -25.73
C ARG A 62 0.05 -3.59 -26.75
N GLU A 63 0.50 -2.39 -26.36
CA GLU A 63 0.48 -1.23 -27.25
C GLU A 63 1.59 -1.30 -28.32
N ASP A 64 2.76 -1.86 -28.01
CA ASP A 64 3.81 -2.12 -28.99
C ASP A 64 3.28 -3.07 -30.09
N LEU A 65 2.60 -4.16 -29.71
CA LEU A 65 1.97 -5.09 -30.66
C LEU A 65 0.85 -4.44 -31.47
N ARG A 66 0.01 -3.61 -30.84
CA ARG A 66 -1.05 -2.85 -31.54
C ARG A 66 -0.47 -1.90 -32.59
N LEU A 67 0.61 -1.18 -32.24
CA LEU A 67 1.27 -0.24 -33.14
C LEU A 67 2.03 -0.96 -34.28
N ALA A 68 2.51 -2.18 -34.03
CA ALA A 68 3.10 -3.04 -35.05
C ALA A 68 2.06 -3.74 -35.96
N GLY A 69 0.77 -3.69 -35.60
CA GLY A 69 -0.31 -4.34 -36.36
C GLY A 69 -0.46 -5.84 -36.11
N ASP A 70 0.27 -6.42 -35.15
CA ASP A 70 0.20 -7.86 -34.82
C ASP A 70 -1.09 -8.18 -34.05
N GLN A 71 -2.09 -8.72 -34.76
CA GLN A 71 -3.42 -9.00 -34.20
C GLN A 71 -3.42 -10.20 -33.23
N ASP A 72 -2.67 -11.25 -33.55
CA ASP A 72 -2.65 -12.49 -32.76
C ASP A 72 -1.91 -12.27 -31.44
N GLY A 73 -0.73 -11.63 -31.51
CA GLY A 73 0.00 -11.20 -30.33
C GLY A 73 -0.81 -10.21 -29.48
N TYR A 74 -1.50 -9.27 -30.13
CA TYR A 74 -2.34 -8.29 -29.44
C TYR A 74 -3.48 -8.94 -28.64
N ALA A 75 -4.12 -10.00 -29.15
CA ALA A 75 -5.20 -10.69 -28.45
C ALA A 75 -4.73 -11.29 -27.11
N ALA A 76 -3.59 -11.98 -27.12
CA ALA A 76 -2.97 -12.52 -25.91
C ALA A 76 -2.55 -11.42 -24.92
N ALA A 77 -1.87 -10.38 -25.43
CA ALA A 77 -1.46 -9.23 -24.61
C ALA A 77 -2.67 -8.44 -24.04
N ARG A 78 -3.80 -8.44 -24.73
CA ARG A 78 -5.06 -7.86 -24.24
C ARG A 78 -5.59 -8.63 -23.05
N ALA A 79 -5.63 -9.96 -23.09
CA ALA A 79 -6.06 -10.79 -21.97
C ALA A 79 -5.18 -10.54 -20.72
N GLU A 80 -3.86 -10.53 -20.91
CA GLU A 80 -2.90 -10.21 -19.84
C GLU A 80 -3.11 -8.79 -19.27
N SER A 81 -3.39 -7.81 -20.13
CA SER A 81 -3.70 -6.45 -19.67
C SER A 81 -4.99 -6.37 -18.84
N HIS A 82 -5.95 -7.25 -19.09
CA HIS A 82 -7.18 -7.34 -18.29
C HIS A 82 -6.91 -7.96 -16.93
N ALA A 83 -6.14 -9.06 -16.87
CA ALA A 83 -5.75 -9.70 -15.62
C ALA A 83 -4.96 -8.75 -14.71
N THR A 84 -3.92 -8.10 -15.26
CA THR A 84 -3.11 -7.12 -14.51
C THR A 84 -3.89 -5.88 -14.10
N ARG A 85 -4.88 -5.43 -14.90
CA ARG A 85 -5.78 -4.33 -14.49
C ARG A 85 -6.65 -4.74 -13.31
N ALA A 86 -7.22 -5.95 -13.35
CA ALA A 86 -8.06 -6.46 -12.26
C ALA A 86 -7.27 -6.52 -10.94
N ALA A 87 -6.00 -6.96 -11.01
CA ALA A 87 -5.10 -7.06 -9.86
C ALA A 87 -4.79 -5.71 -9.16
N ILE A 88 -5.00 -4.56 -9.80
CA ILE A 88 -4.82 -3.23 -9.16
C ILE A 88 -5.95 -2.92 -8.17
N THR A 89 -7.15 -3.49 -8.37
CA THR A 89 -8.37 -3.06 -7.66
C THR A 89 -8.26 -3.25 -6.15
N ALA A 90 -7.88 -4.44 -5.70
CA ALA A 90 -7.76 -4.76 -4.28
C ALA A 90 -6.71 -3.90 -3.56
N PRO A 91 -5.45 -3.80 -4.02
CA PRO A 91 -4.46 -2.98 -3.34
C PRO A 91 -4.77 -1.47 -3.41
N LEU A 92 -5.40 -0.97 -4.49
CA LEU A 92 -5.85 0.43 -4.53
C LEU A 92 -6.92 0.72 -3.48
N MET A 93 -7.88 -0.19 -3.30
CA MET A 93 -8.88 -0.10 -2.25
C MET A 93 -8.22 -0.12 -0.87
N LEU A 94 -7.30 -1.05 -0.63
CA LEU A 94 -6.59 -1.16 0.66
C LEU A 94 -5.80 0.12 0.99
N VAL A 95 -5.09 0.71 0.02
CA VAL A 95 -4.41 1.99 0.23
C VAL A 95 -5.41 3.10 0.59
N THR A 96 -6.55 3.17 -0.12
CA THR A 96 -7.59 4.18 0.16
C THR A 96 -8.17 4.05 1.56
N VAL A 97 -8.32 2.82 2.06
CA VAL A 97 -8.90 2.53 3.40
C VAL A 97 -7.87 2.71 4.51
N LEU A 98 -6.65 2.18 4.33
CA LEU A 98 -5.62 2.13 5.37
C LEU A 98 -4.73 3.38 5.40
N ALA A 99 -4.61 4.10 4.29
CA ALA A 99 -3.80 5.29 4.13
C ALA A 99 -4.54 6.35 3.28
N PRO A 100 -5.67 6.90 3.79
CA PRO A 100 -6.50 7.84 3.03
C PRO A 100 -5.75 9.11 2.63
N ASP A 101 -4.71 9.49 3.38
CA ASP A 101 -3.78 10.57 3.05
C ASP A 101 -2.99 10.33 1.74
N LEU A 102 -2.90 9.07 1.29
CA LEU A 102 -2.25 8.68 0.03
C LEU A 102 -3.24 8.44 -1.11
N ALA A 103 -4.56 8.53 -0.86
CA ALA A 103 -5.59 8.12 -1.82
C ALA A 103 -5.48 8.86 -3.17
N ASP A 104 -5.24 10.18 -3.13
CA ASP A 104 -5.10 10.99 -4.35
C ASP A 104 -3.85 10.60 -5.15
N ALA A 105 -2.72 10.39 -4.48
CA ALA A 105 -1.48 9.95 -5.12
C ALA A 105 -1.63 8.54 -5.72
N ALA A 106 -2.31 7.64 -5.01
CA ALA A 106 -2.59 6.27 -5.44
C ALA A 106 -3.51 6.24 -6.67
N SER A 107 -4.62 7.00 -6.62
CA SER A 107 -5.56 7.14 -7.73
C SER A 107 -4.89 7.80 -8.95
N GLY A 108 -4.04 8.81 -8.72
CA GLY A 108 -3.24 9.45 -9.77
C GLY A 108 -2.28 8.48 -10.46
N ALA A 109 -1.59 7.62 -9.69
CA ALA A 109 -0.70 6.61 -10.24
C ALA A 109 -1.45 5.53 -11.06
N ALA A 110 -2.61 5.09 -10.57
CA ALA A 110 -3.49 4.16 -11.29
C ALA A 110 -4.00 4.79 -12.61
N SER A 111 -4.51 6.02 -12.54
CA SER A 111 -5.01 6.76 -13.70
C SER A 111 -3.94 6.98 -14.76
N ALA A 112 -2.73 7.39 -14.36
CA ALA A 112 -1.60 7.54 -15.27
C ALA A 112 -1.20 6.21 -15.92
N THR A 113 -1.28 5.09 -15.19
CA THR A 113 -1.01 3.76 -15.74
C THR A 113 -2.08 3.33 -16.74
N TYR A 114 -3.35 3.65 -16.48
CA TYR A 114 -4.46 3.36 -17.40
C TYR A 114 -4.41 4.20 -18.68
N ALA A 115 -3.86 5.41 -18.60
CA ALA A 115 -3.72 6.32 -19.73
C ALA A 115 -2.76 5.81 -20.82
N LEU A 116 -1.96 4.77 -20.56
CA LEU A 116 -1.12 4.14 -21.59
C LEU A 116 -1.93 3.52 -22.74
N ARG A 117 -3.19 3.15 -22.48
CA ARG A 117 -4.05 2.47 -23.45
C ARG A 117 -4.37 3.40 -24.62
N GLY A 118 -4.18 2.91 -25.84
CA GLY A 118 -4.54 3.66 -27.05
C GLY A 118 -3.59 4.83 -27.34
N ALA A 119 -2.33 4.74 -26.92
CA ALA A 119 -1.31 5.73 -27.27
C ALA A 119 -1.24 5.93 -28.80
N ALA A 120 -1.19 7.17 -29.27
CA ALA A 120 -1.23 7.44 -30.72
C ALA A 120 -0.10 6.76 -31.50
N ASP A 121 1.11 6.77 -30.92
CA ASP A 121 2.33 6.24 -31.49
C ASP A 121 3.34 5.82 -30.39
N ALA A 122 4.52 5.34 -30.81
CA ALA A 122 5.57 4.88 -29.90
C ALA A 122 6.17 6.00 -29.03
N ALA A 123 6.18 7.25 -29.51
CA ALA A 123 6.67 8.40 -28.76
C ALA A 123 5.67 8.77 -27.66
N ALA A 124 4.38 8.84 -27.99
CA ALA A 124 3.29 9.03 -27.05
C ALA A 124 3.27 7.93 -25.98
N LEU A 125 3.42 6.66 -26.36
CA LEU A 125 3.49 5.54 -25.42
C LEU A 125 4.67 5.67 -24.45
N THR A 126 5.81 6.15 -24.94
CA THR A 126 7.01 6.39 -24.12
C THR A 126 6.80 7.56 -23.15
N ALA A 127 6.17 8.64 -23.61
CA ALA A 127 5.82 9.79 -22.76
C ALA A 127 4.83 9.39 -21.65
N LEU A 128 3.74 8.69 -22.00
CA LEU A 128 2.75 8.18 -21.06
C LEU A 128 3.38 7.23 -20.03
N ARG A 129 4.33 6.38 -20.45
CA ARG A 129 5.10 5.53 -19.53
C ARG A 129 5.91 6.33 -18.52
N ARG A 130 6.59 7.39 -18.95
CA ARG A 130 7.35 8.28 -18.04
C ARG A 130 6.41 8.97 -17.06
N ALA A 131 5.25 9.44 -17.53
CA ALA A 131 4.23 10.04 -16.67
C ALA A 131 3.68 9.05 -15.63
N ALA A 132 3.43 7.81 -16.01
CA ALA A 132 3.00 6.75 -15.09
C ALA A 132 4.07 6.44 -14.03
N ILE A 133 5.34 6.33 -14.42
CA ILE A 133 6.46 6.15 -13.48
C ILE A 133 6.54 7.32 -12.51
N ALA A 134 6.53 8.56 -13.00
CA ALA A 134 6.58 9.75 -12.16
C ALA A 134 5.38 9.86 -11.20
N ALA A 135 4.19 9.38 -11.59
CA ALA A 135 3.03 9.30 -10.71
C ALA A 135 3.21 8.24 -9.61
N THR A 136 3.77 7.08 -9.94
CA THR A 136 4.14 6.05 -8.94
C THR A 136 5.24 6.55 -7.99
N ASP A 137 6.24 7.26 -8.49
CA ASP A 137 7.31 7.83 -7.65
C ASP A 137 6.76 8.89 -6.68
N ARG A 138 5.77 9.69 -7.11
CA ARG A 138 5.06 10.61 -6.23
C ARG A 138 4.29 9.88 -5.13
N LEU A 139 3.64 8.75 -5.44
CA LEU A 139 2.99 7.90 -4.43
C LEU A 139 4.01 7.39 -3.41
N VAL A 140 5.15 6.86 -3.87
CA VAL A 140 6.22 6.36 -2.97
C VAL A 140 6.79 7.49 -2.11
N THR A 141 7.01 8.66 -2.70
CA THR A 141 7.49 9.86 -1.99
C THR A 141 6.48 10.28 -0.92
N ALA A 142 5.19 10.35 -1.25
CA ALA A 142 4.14 10.67 -0.29
C ALA A 142 4.08 9.63 0.85
N ALA A 143 4.18 8.34 0.53
CA ALA A 143 4.22 7.27 1.52
C ALA A 143 5.45 7.36 2.45
N SER A 144 6.59 7.84 1.95
CA SER A 144 7.80 8.04 2.76
C SER A 144 7.74 9.28 3.65
N ALA A 145 6.97 10.31 3.26
CA ALA A 145 6.81 11.56 4.00
C ALA A 145 5.64 11.53 4.99
N SER A 146 4.67 10.64 4.79
CA SER A 146 3.52 10.51 5.68
C SER A 146 3.94 9.86 7.01
N PRO A 147 3.74 10.54 8.15
CA PRO A 147 4.04 9.94 9.45
C PRO A 147 3.17 8.70 9.63
N LEU A 148 3.82 7.61 10.01
CA LEU A 148 3.21 6.29 10.24
C LEU A 148 2.48 6.31 11.59
N THR A 149 1.42 7.12 11.68
CA THR A 149 0.48 7.19 12.81
C THR A 149 -0.56 6.09 12.73
#